data_AF-A0AAU9EB88-F1
#
_entry.id   AF-A0AAU9EB88-F1
#
_cell.length_a   1.000
_cell.length_b   1.000
_cell.length_c   1.000
_cell.angle_alpha   90.00
_cell.angle_beta   90.00
_cell.angle_gamma   90.00
#
_symmetry.space_group_name_H-M   'P 1'
#
loop_
_entity.id
_entity.type
_entity.pdbx_description
1 polymer ?
#
loop_
_entity_poly.entity_id
_entity_poly.type
_entity_poly.pdbx_seq_one_letter_code
_entity_poly.pdbx_strand_id
1 'polypeptide(L)' 'MRPKRFTKGISLLISEEQYQEIEELTNNKNISLGEWIREAIGDYINKIKTRESEEWKNPN' A
#
# COMPACT_ATOMS: atom_id res chain seq x y z
N MET A 1 -19.65 9.59 15.22
CA MET A 1 -19.98 9.54 13.79
C MET A 1 -19.10 8.48 13.13
N ARG A 2 -19.64 7.51 12.38
CA ARG A 2 -18.80 6.47 11.75
C ARG A 2 -18.03 7.08 10.57
N PRO A 3 -16.73 6.80 10.40
CA PRO A 3 -15.96 7.32 9.28
C PRO A 3 -16.56 6.84 7.95
N LYS A 4 -16.60 7.72 6.95
CA LYS A 4 -17.01 7.35 5.59
C LYS A 4 -16.01 6.33 5.04
N ARG A 5 -16.53 5.22 4.48
CA ARG A 5 -15.74 4.18 3.80
C ARG A 5 -15.87 4.38 2.30
N PHE A 6 -14.75 4.31 1.60
CA PHE A 6 -14.70 4.42 0.14
C PHE A 6 -14.10 3.13 -0.41
N THR A 7 -14.71 2.57 -1.44
CA THR A 7 -14.23 1.35 -2.11
C THR A 7 -14.24 1.56 -3.61
N LYS A 8 -13.15 1.15 -4.27
CA LYS A 8 -13.04 1.12 -5.73
C LYS A 8 -12.49 -0.23 -6.14
N GLY A 9 -13.22 -0.94 -7.01
CA GLY A 9 -12.72 -2.16 -7.63
C GLY A 9 -11.59 -1.81 -8.60
N ILE A 10 -10.48 -2.51 -8.49
CA ILE A 10 -9.34 -2.37 -9.41
C ILE A 10 -8.97 -3.77 -9.92
N SER A 11 -8.60 -3.84 -11.19
CA SER A 11 -7.89 -4.99 -11.76
C SER A 11 -6.45 -4.57 -11.98
N LEU A 12 -5.52 -5.40 -11.52
CA LEU A 12 -4.09 -5.11 -11.61
C LEU A 12 -3.44 -6.17 -12.51
N LEU A 13 -2.62 -5.71 -13.44
CA LEU A 13 -1.76 -6.58 -14.22
C LEU A 13 -0.38 -6.62 -13.55
N ILE A 14 0.04 -7.80 -13.11
CA ILE A 14 1.33 -8.08 -12.48
C ILE A 14 1.94 -9.35 -13.07
N SER A 15 3.24 -9.55 -12.90
CA SER A 15 3.88 -10.80 -13.31
C SER A 15 3.46 -11.96 -12.42
N GLU A 16 3.66 -13.18 -12.91
CA GLU A 16 3.43 -14.40 -12.13
C GLU A 16 4.28 -14.44 -10.86
N GLU A 17 5.55 -14.06 -10.97
CA GLU A 17 6.50 -13.99 -9.84
C GLU A 17 5.98 -13.02 -8.76
N GLN A 18 5.50 -11.84 -9.17
CA GLN A 18 4.91 -10.86 -8.25
C GLN A 18 3.64 -11.41 -7.58
N TYR A 19 2.80 -12.12 -8.33
CA TYR A 19 1.59 -12.72 -7.78
C TYR A 19 1.93 -13.75 -6.71
N GLN A 20 2.87 -14.66 -6.99
CA GLN A 20 3.30 -15.72 -6.07
C GLN A 20 3.92 -15.13 -4.79
N GLU A 21 4.78 -14.11 -4.92
CA GLU A 21 5.39 -13.47 -3.77
C GLU A 21 4.36 -12.78 -2.87
N ILE A 22 3.36 -12.11 -3.45
CA ILE A 22 2.27 -11.51 -2.70
C ILE A 22 1.39 -12.58 -2.03
N GLU A 23 1.09 -13.67 -2.74
CA GLU A 23 0.32 -14.79 -2.19
C GLU A 23 1.03 -15.42 -0.99
N GLU A 24 2.33 -15.65 -1.07
CA GLU A 24 3.13 -16.15 0.06
C GLU A 24 3.12 -15.18 1.25
N LEU A 25 3.33 -13.87 1.00
CA LEU A 25 3.30 -12.85 2.05
C LEU A 25 1.94 -12.76 2.75
N THR A 26 0.84 -12.84 1.99
CA THR A 26 -0.52 -12.74 2.52
C THR A 26 -0.93 -13.99 3.29
N ASN A 27 -0.57 -15.18 2.79
CA ASN A 27 -0.77 -16.45 3.48
C ASN A 27 0.00 -16.50 4.81
N ASN A 28 1.28 -16.12 4.81
CA ASN A 28 2.10 -16.12 6.02
C ASN A 28 1.58 -15.17 7.10
N LYS A 29 0.95 -14.06 6.70
CA LYS A 29 0.35 -13.07 7.62
C LYS A 29 -1.11 -13.34 7.94
N ASN A 30 -1.74 -14.35 7.32
CA ASN A 30 -3.17 -14.64 7.41
C ASN A 30 -4.05 -13.40 7.14
N ILE A 31 -3.67 -12.60 6.14
CA ILE A 31 -4.41 -11.40 5.71
C ILE A 31 -4.87 -11.56 4.27
N SER A 32 -5.92 -10.82 3.90
CA SER A 32 -6.40 -10.81 2.50
C SER A 32 -5.49 -9.98 1.59
N LEU A 33 -5.45 -10.30 0.30
CA LEU A 33 -4.76 -9.48 -0.70
C LEU A 33 -5.21 -8.01 -0.67
N GLY A 34 -6.51 -7.75 -0.52
CA GLY A 34 -7.04 -6.38 -0.45
C GLY A 34 -6.63 -5.62 0.82
N GLU A 35 -6.35 -6.32 1.90
CA GLU A 35 -5.80 -5.75 3.14
C GLU A 35 -4.33 -5.41 2.96
N TRP A 36 -3.54 -6.33 2.40
CA TRP A 36 -2.14 -6.10 2.07
C TRP A 36 -1.95 -4.92 1.10
N ILE A 37 -2.76 -4.83 0.04
CA ILE A 37 -2.73 -3.68 -0.89
C ILE A 37 -3.04 -2.37 -0.16
N ARG A 38 -3.99 -2.38 0.78
CA ARG A 38 -4.37 -1.19 1.55
C ARG A 38 -3.22 -0.71 2.43
N GLU A 39 -2.53 -1.64 3.10
CA GLU A 39 -1.34 -1.35 3.90
C GLU A 39 -0.22 -0.78 3.03
N ALA A 40 0.09 -1.44 1.91
CA ALA A 40 1.12 -0.99 0.98
C ALA A 40 0.88 0.43 0.44
N ILE A 41 -0.38 0.77 0.12
CA ILE A 41 -0.76 2.14 -0.27
C ILE A 41 -0.52 3.12 0.87
N GLY A 42 -0.90 2.77 2.11
CA GLY A 42 -0.71 3.60 3.29
C GLY A 42 0.77 3.88 3.55
N ASP A 43 1.60 2.84 3.51
CA ASP A 43 3.05 2.93 3.71
C ASP A 43 3.71 3.80 2.64
N TYR A 44 3.32 3.62 1.37
CA TYR A 44 3.84 4.42 0.27
C TYR A 44 3.48 5.91 0.40
N ILE A 45 2.22 6.23 0.73
CA ILE A 45 1.78 7.62 0.96
C ILE A 45 2.54 8.24 2.12
N ASN A 46 2.73 7.51 3.22
CA ASN A 46 3.49 8.00 4.36
C ASN A 46 4.95 8.27 4.00
N LYS A 47 5.58 7.36 3.23
CA LYS A 47 6.94 7.54 2.74
C LYS A 47 7.10 8.80 1.89
N ILE A 48 6.16 9.08 0.99
CA ILE A 48 6.17 10.31 0.18
C ILE A 48 6.08 11.55 1.08
N LYS A 49 5.13 11.59 2.01
CA LYS A 49 4.94 12.74 2.90
C LYS A 49 6.17 13.02 3.77
N THR A 50 6.81 11.97 4.27
CA THR A 50 8.05 12.11 5.04
C THR A 50 9.16 12.70 4.18
N ARG A 51 9.33 12.19 2.96
CA ARG A 51 10.34 12.70 2.02
C ARG A 51 10.13 14.16 1.66
N GLU A 52 8.90 14.54 1.31
CA GLU A 52 8.53 15.93 1.05
C GLU A 52 8.79 16.81 2.28
N SER A 53 8.47 16.34 3.49
CA SER A 53 8.74 17.09 4.71
C SER A 53 10.24 17.27 5.02
N GLU A 54 11.10 16.36 4.59
CA GLU A 54 12.55 16.47 4.74
C GLU A 54 13.15 17.43 3.70
N GLU A 55 12.69 17.34 2.45
CA GLU A 55 13.08 18.25 1.36
C GLU A 55 12.70 19.72 1.68
N TRP A 56 11.55 19.95 2.33
CA TRP A 56 11.13 21.29 2.78
C TRP A 56 11.93 21.84 3.98
N LYS A 57 12.57 20.98 4.79
CA LYS A 57 13.37 21.40 5.95
C LYS A 57 14.80 21.78 5.57
N ASN A 58 15.28 21.35 4.41
CA ASN A 58 16.54 21.76 3.79
C ASN A 58 16.28 22.25 2.36
N PRO A 59 15.63 23.42 2.19
CA PRO A 59 15.65 24.08 0.89
C PRO A 59 17.08 24.59 0.67
N ASN A 60 17.78 24.01 -0.31
CA ASN A 60 19.05 24.57 -0.80
C ASN A 60 18.87 26.05 -1.21
#